data_AF-A0A392RWW8-F1
#
_entry.id   AF-A0A392RWW8-F1
#
_cell.length_a   1.000
_cell.length_b   1.000
_cell.length_c   1.000
_cell.angle_alpha   90.00
_cell.angle_beta   90.00
_cell.angle_gamma   90.00
#
_symmetry.space_group_name_H-M   'P 1'
#
loop_
_entity.id
_entity.type
_entity.pdbx_description
1 polymer ?
#
loop_
_entity_poly.entity_id
_entity_poly.type
_entity_poly.pdbx_seq_one_letter_code
_entity_poly.pdbx_strand_id
1 'polypeptide(L)' 'HCGWGSVLESLTNGVPMISWPLYAGQRMNAAFLVEELGVAVKTMVSPANNVVGREEIGSW' A
#
# COMPACT_ATOMS: atom_id res chain seq x y z
N HIS A 1 -2.26 -4.52 5.16
CA HIS A 1 -3.54 -4.39 5.87
C HIS A 1 -4.03 -2.95 6.02
N CYS A 2 -3.32 -1.93 5.51
CA CYS A 2 -3.77 -0.53 5.33
C CYS A 2 -4.81 0.01 6.34
N GLY A 3 -4.61 -0.29 7.63
CA GLY A 3 -5.46 0.21 8.70
C GLY A 3 -5.14 1.69 8.93
N TRP A 4 -6.16 2.51 9.18
CA TRP A 4 -5.99 3.96 9.25
C TRP A 4 -4.94 4.41 10.28
N GLY A 5 -4.81 3.69 11.41
CA GLY A 5 -3.76 3.94 12.39
C GLY A 5 -2.35 3.78 11.83
N SER A 6 -2.05 2.66 11.17
CA SER A 6 -0.74 2.39 10.58
C SER A 6 -0.40 3.31 9.41
N VAL A 7 -1.43 3.78 8.70
CA VAL A 7 -1.29 4.81 7.67
C VAL A 7 -0.83 6.12 8.29
N LEU A 8 -1.50 6.58 9.34
CA LEU A 8 -1.14 7.82 10.02
C LEU A 8 0.27 7.75 10.62
N GLU A 9 0.62 6.63 11.25
CA GLU A 9 1.97 6.42 11.83
C GLU A 9 3.07 6.44 10.77
N SER A 10 2.84 5.88 9.58
CA SER A 10 3.84 5.92 8.51
C SER A 10 3.99 7.33 7.93
N LEU A 11 2.88 8.05 7.76
CA LEU A 11 2.91 9.44 7.31
C LEU A 11 3.64 10.36 8.28
N THR A 12 3.39 10.23 9.59
CA THR A 12 4.05 11.06 10.60
C THR A 12 5.54 10.78 10.71
N ASN A 13 5.98 9.55 10.41
CA ASN A 13 7.40 9.18 10.39
C ASN A 13 8.06 9.33 9.01
N GLY A 14 7.31 9.74 7.97
CA GLY A 14 7.84 9.88 6.61
C GLY A 14 8.30 8.56 5.97
N VAL A 15 7.71 7.43 6.37
CA VAL A 15 8.09 6.10 5.88
C VAL A 15 7.16 5.70 4.73
N PRO A 16 7.69 5.42 3.52
CA PRO A 16 6.88 4.96 2.40
C PRO A 16 6.26 3.58 2.69
N MET A 17 5.01 3.39 2.27
CA MET A 17 4.23 2.19 2.60
C MET A 17 4.01 1.27 1.40
N ILE A 18 4.09 -0.04 1.63
CA ILE A 18 3.53 -1.03 0.70
C ILE A 18 2.08 -1.28 1.12
N SER A 19 1.13 -0.88 0.26
CA SER A 19 -0.29 -1.01 0.52
C SER A 19 -0.82 -2.36 0.01
N TRP A 20 -1.04 -3.29 0.96
CA TRP A 20 -1.65 -4.60 0.71
C TRP A 20 -3.04 -4.69 1.36
N PRO A 21 -4.12 -4.34 0.63
CA PRO A 21 -5.48 -4.36 1.17
C PRO A 21 -6.04 -5.79 1.18
N LEU A 22 -6.28 -6.35 2.36
CA LEU A 22 -6.83 -7.71 2.53
C LEU A 22 -8.36 -7.73 2.56
N TYR A 23 -8.99 -6.62 2.94
CA TYR A 23 -10.44 -6.50 3.10
C TYR A 23 -10.96 -5.18 2.52
N ALA A 24 -12.26 -5.11 2.20
CA ALA A 24 -12.89 -4.01 1.46
C ALA A 24 -12.63 -2.61 2.08
N GLY A 25 -12.67 -2.49 3.41
CA GLY A 25 -12.41 -1.21 4.09
C GLY A 25 -10.98 -0.68 3.91
N GLN A 26 -10.01 -1.54 3.61
CA GLN A 26 -8.60 -1.18 3.45
C GLN A 26 -8.28 -0.68 2.04
N ARG A 27 -9.18 -0.91 1.07
CA ARG A 27 -8.97 -0.52 -0.33
C ARG A 27 -9.07 0.99 -0.52
N MET A 28 -9.97 1.65 0.19
CA MET A 28 -10.11 3.12 0.14
C MET A 28 -8.88 3.82 0.71
N ASN A 29 -8.36 3.35 1.84
CA ASN A 29 -7.12 3.87 2.43
C ASN A 29 -5.91 3.64 1.52
N ALA A 30 -5.82 2.46 0.89
CA ALA A 30 -4.77 2.17 -0.08
C ALA A 30 -4.86 3.09 -1.31
N ALA A 31 -6.06 3.30 -1.87
CA ALA A 31 -6.25 4.19 -2.99
C ALA A 31 -5.87 5.64 -2.65
N PHE A 32 -6.31 6.16 -1.51
CA PHE A 32 -5.94 7.51 -1.06
C PHE A 32 -4.42 7.70 -0.91
N LEU A 33 -3.72 6.71 -0.32
CA LEU A 33 -2.28 6.79 -0.14
C LEU A 33 -1.47 6.73 -1.44
N VAL A 34 -1.97 5.98 -2.43
CA VAL A 34 -1.29 5.76 -3.71
C VAL A 34 -1.63 6.87 -4.70
N GLU A 35 -2.92 7.21 -4.83
CA GLU A 35 -3.46 8.07 -5.87
C GLU A 35 -3.47 9.55 -5.46
N GLU A 36 -3.73 9.88 -4.19
CA GLU A 36 -3.73 11.27 -3.72
C GLU A 36 -2.41 11.69 -3.09
N LEU A 37 -1.87 10.89 -2.17
CA LEU A 37 -0.66 11.26 -1.44
C LEU A 37 0.64 10.85 -2.14
N GLY A 38 0.61 9.83 -3.00
CA GLY A 38 1.81 9.33 -3.68
C GLY A 38 2.88 8.82 -2.71
N VAL A 39 2.48 8.31 -1.53
CA VAL A 39 3.39 7.84 -0.46
C VAL A 39 3.31 6.33 -0.24
N ALA A 40 2.55 5.62 -1.10
CA ALA A 40 2.43 4.19 -1.03
C ALA A 40 2.40 3.54 -2.41
N VAL A 41 2.96 2.33 -2.47
CA VAL A 41 2.86 1.45 -3.65
C VAL A 41 1.66 0.53 -3.48
N LYS A 42 0.80 0.44 -4.50
CA LYS A 42 -0.31 -0.51 -4.53
C LYS A 42 0.18 -1.84 -5.07
N THR A 43 0.26 -2.85 -4.22
CA THR A 43 0.51 -4.22 -4.68
C THR A 43 -0.81 -4.83 -5.13
N MET A 44 -1.00 -4.98 -6.44
CA MET A 44 -2.13 -5.73 -7.00
C MET A 44 -1.71 -7.18 -7.19
N VAL A 45 -2.19 -8.02 -6.30
CA VAL A 45 -1.76 -9.41 -6.20
C VAL A 45 -2.82 -10.21 -6.92
N SER A 46 -2.45 -10.81 -8.05
CA SER A 46 -3.32 -11.76 -8.73
C SER A 46 -3.65 -12.91 -7.77
N PRO A 47 -4.90 -13.39 -7.68
CA PRO A 47 -5.24 -14.57 -6.88
C PRO A 47 -4.39 -15.80 -7.21
N ALA A 48 -3.76 -15.83 -8.39
CA ALA A 48 -2.89 -16.91 -8.84
C ALA A 48 -1.42 -16.77 -8.40
N ASN A 49 -0.96 -15.58 -8.00
CA ASN A 49 0.43 -15.34 -7.61
C ASN A 49 0.48 -14.37 -6.42
N ASN A 50 0.77 -14.92 -5.23
CA ASN A 50 0.86 -14.18 -3.96
C ASN A 50 2.24 -13.55 -3.71
N VAL A 51 3.08 -13.45 -4.74
CA VAL A 51 4.47 -12.99 -4.62
C VAL A 51 4.64 -11.70 -5.42
N VAL A 52 5.10 -10.66 -4.75
CA VAL A 52 5.52 -9.39 -5.36
C VAL A 52 7.04 -9.40 -5.42
N GLY A 53 7.59 -9.22 -6.63
CA GLY A 53 9.03 -9.19 -6.87
C GLY A 53 9.67 -7.89 -6.36
N ARG A 54 10.97 -7.94 -6.06
CA ARG A 54 11.71 -6.74 -5.62
C ARG A 54 11.78 -5.69 -6.74
N GLU A 55 11.77 -6.12 -8.00
CA GLU A 55 11.75 -5.23 -9.16
C GLU A 55 10.49 -4.35 -9.24
N GLU A 56 9.34 -4.87 -8.82
CA GLU A 56 8.07 -4.10 -8.80
C GLU A 56 8.06 -3.02 -7.72
N ILE A 57 8.81 -3.22 -6.63
CA ILE A 57 8.91 -2.27 -5.52
C ILE A 57 9.98 -1.20 -5.81
N GLY A 58 11.07 -1.57 -6.50
CA GLY A 58 12.21 -0.68 -6.75
C GLY A 58 12.04 0.34 -7.87
N SER A 59 10.93 0.30 -8.61
CA SER A 59 10.61 1.26 -9.69
C SER A 59 9.89 2.54 -9.21
N TRP A 60 9.80 2.74 -7.90
CA TRP A 60 9.20 3.90 -7.23
C TRP A 60 10.27 4.82 -6.62
#